data_AF-A0A1T5AAJ1-F1
#
_entry.id   AF-A0A1T5AAJ1-F1
#
_cell.length_a   1.000
_cell.length_b   1.000
_cell.length_c   1.000
_cell.angle_alpha   90.00
_cell.angle_beta   90.00
_cell.angle_gamma   90.00
#
_symmetry.space_group_name_H-M   'P 1'
#
loop_
_entity.id
_entity.type
_entity.pdbx_description
1 polymer ?
#
loop_
_entity_poly.entity_id
_entity_poly.type
_entity_poly.pdbx_seq_one_letter_code
_entity_poly.pdbx_strand_id
1 'polypeptide(L)'
;MCSKKINMDGLCIIYDFEPLFQRKYNFLDGSRSITPIYQYYAQDHLGNNRVVVNQNGTIEQITHYYAYGLPFSEGYDTSQQPYKYNGKELDRMHGLDWYDYGARFYDPALARFHCLDALAEKLPSWTPYNYVRNNPILRIDPNGKWDVTVHVYNNRKKHGYGVAIVTDRSGNEVY
;
A
#
# COMPACT_ATOMS: atom_id res chain seq x y z
N MET A 1 -11.38 1.42 -4.99
CA MET A 1 -11.56 -0.06 -4.98
C MET A 1 -12.26 -0.44 -3.68
N CYS A 2 -13.26 -1.33 -3.70
CA CYS A 2 -14.03 -1.71 -2.49
C CYS A 2 -13.55 -3.08 -1.98
N SER A 3 -13.18 -3.20 -0.70
CA SER A 3 -12.70 -4.45 -0.09
C SER A 3 -13.57 -4.82 1.12
N LYS A 4 -13.91 -6.10 1.27
CA LYS A 4 -14.75 -6.64 2.36
C LYS A 4 -13.89 -7.55 3.23
N LYS A 5 -13.77 -7.25 4.53
CA LYS A 5 -13.12 -8.10 5.51
C LYS A 5 -14.09 -8.59 6.58
N ILE A 6 -13.83 -9.77 7.11
CA ILE A 6 -14.51 -10.34 8.28
C ILE A 6 -13.44 -10.46 9.36
N ASN A 7 -13.63 -9.77 10.48
CA ASN A 7 -12.74 -9.86 11.64
C ASN A 7 -13.02 -11.16 12.44
N MET A 8 -12.09 -11.53 13.33
CA MET A 8 -12.15 -12.78 14.12
C MET A 8 -13.35 -12.86 15.09
N ASP A 9 -13.99 -11.72 15.37
CA ASP A 9 -15.21 -11.56 16.17
C ASP A 9 -16.51 -11.65 15.33
N GLY A 10 -16.40 -11.95 14.03
CA GLY A 10 -17.55 -12.02 13.12
C GLY A 10 -18.03 -10.66 12.60
N LEU A 11 -17.36 -9.56 12.98
CA LEU A 11 -17.66 -8.23 12.47
C LEU A 11 -17.20 -8.12 11.01
N CYS A 12 -18.13 -7.85 10.10
CA CYS A 12 -17.80 -7.53 8.73
C CYS A 12 -17.56 -6.02 8.56
N ILE A 13 -16.44 -5.64 7.93
CA ILE A 13 -16.10 -4.25 7.61
C ILE A 13 -15.92 -4.13 6.09
N ILE A 14 -16.59 -3.13 5.50
CA ILE A 14 -16.35 -2.74 4.10
C ILE A 14 -15.53 -1.47 4.05
N TYR A 15 -14.50 -1.50 3.22
CA TYR A 15 -13.59 -0.40 2.95
C TYR A 15 -13.80 0.12 1.53
N ASP A 16 -14.10 1.42 1.41
CA ASP A 16 -13.99 2.12 0.13
C ASP A 16 -12.69 2.92 0.13
N PHE A 17 -11.78 2.57 -0.79
CA PHE A 17 -10.48 3.23 -0.95
C PHE A 17 -10.51 4.31 -2.02
N GLU A 18 -10.21 5.53 -1.58
CA GLU A 18 -9.77 6.67 -2.40
C GLU A 18 -8.30 7.00 -2.05
N PRO A 19 -7.57 7.73 -2.91
CA PRO A 19 -6.11 7.91 -2.74
C PRO A 19 -5.69 8.48 -1.38
N LEU A 20 -6.51 9.37 -0.80
CA LEU A 20 -6.15 10.14 0.41
C LEU A 20 -7.02 9.84 1.64
N PHE A 21 -8.06 9.03 1.48
CA PHE A 21 -8.92 8.68 2.60
C PHE A 21 -9.58 7.32 2.40
N GLN A 22 -9.90 6.68 3.50
CA GLN A 22 -10.68 5.46 3.54
C GLN A 22 -11.97 5.70 4.28
N ARG A 23 -13.04 5.13 3.72
CA ARG A 23 -14.35 5.09 4.34
C ARG A 23 -14.61 3.69 4.86
N LYS A 24 -14.85 3.57 6.17
CA LYS A 24 -15.16 2.31 6.85
C LYS A 24 -16.65 2.23 7.15
N TYR A 25 -17.22 1.05 6.92
CA TYR A 25 -18.58 0.72 7.31
C TYR A 25 -18.59 -0.56 8.15
N ASN A 26 -19.08 -0.45 9.38
CA ASN A 26 -19.30 -1.60 10.25
C ASN A 26 -20.63 -2.26 9.88
N PHE A 27 -20.71 -3.59 10.03
CA PHE A 27 -21.96 -4.33 9.90
C PHE A 27 -22.43 -4.79 11.28
N LEU A 28 -23.64 -4.39 11.67
CA LEU A 28 -24.29 -4.85 12.90
C LEU A 28 -25.52 -5.67 12.47
N ASP A 29 -25.61 -6.92 12.94
CA ASP A 29 -26.71 -7.85 12.66
C ASP A 29 -27.08 -7.97 11.16
N GLY A 30 -26.06 -8.07 10.30
CA GLY A 30 -26.24 -8.23 8.85
C GLY A 30 -26.64 -6.96 8.11
N SER A 31 -26.80 -5.83 8.80
CA SER A 31 -27.09 -4.52 8.20
C SER A 31 -25.87 -3.60 8.23
N ARG A 32 -25.69 -2.82 7.15
CA ARG A 32 -24.59 -1.83 7.04
C ARG A 32 -24.90 -0.63 7.94
N SER A 33 -23.94 -0.24 8.77
CA SER A 33 -24.02 1.02 9.52
C SER A 33 -24.26 2.21 8.59
N ILE A 34 -25.20 3.06 8.98
CA ILE A 34 -25.62 4.21 8.17
C ILE A 34 -24.57 5.31 8.22
N THR A 35 -23.85 5.43 9.35
CA THR A 35 -22.81 6.44 9.55
C THR A 35 -21.44 5.88 9.18
N PRO A 36 -20.80 6.36 8.11
CA PRO A 36 -19.43 5.99 7.78
C PRO A 36 -18.43 6.56 8.80
N ILE A 37 -17.35 5.83 9.02
CA ILE A 37 -16.16 6.33 9.73
C ILE A 37 -15.10 6.69 8.69
N TYR A 38 -14.49 7.87 8.81
CA TYR A 38 -13.43 8.31 7.91
C TYR A 38 -12.05 8.25 8.56
N GLN A 39 -11.08 7.78 7.78
CA GLN A 39 -9.66 7.89 8.08
C GLN A 39 -8.97 8.60 6.91
N TYR A 40 -8.10 9.54 7.23
CA TYR A 40 -7.32 10.32 6.27
C TYR A 40 -5.85 9.90 6.33
N TYR A 41 -5.20 9.91 5.18
CA TYR A 41 -3.82 9.46 5.04
C TYR A 41 -2.90 10.59 4.60
N ALA A 42 -1.80 10.77 5.33
CA ALA A 42 -0.64 11.49 4.84
C ALA A 42 0.35 10.48 4.23
N GLN A 43 0.52 10.55 2.92
CA GLN A 43 1.39 9.64 2.17
C GLN A 43 2.71 10.30 1.79
N ASP A 44 3.75 9.49 1.64
CA ASP A 44 5.00 9.94 0.99
C ASP A 44 4.94 9.81 -0.54
N HIS A 45 6.06 10.10 -1.21
CA HIS A 45 6.12 10.13 -2.68
C HIS A 45 5.88 8.77 -3.35
N LEU A 46 6.01 7.66 -2.61
CA LEU A 46 5.74 6.31 -3.11
C LEU A 46 4.32 5.83 -2.78
N GLY A 47 3.52 6.69 -2.13
CA GLY A 47 2.19 6.34 -1.65
C GLY A 47 2.19 5.54 -0.35
N ASN A 48 3.28 5.56 0.43
CA ASN A 48 3.29 4.85 1.72
C ASN A 48 2.53 5.67 2.77
N ASN A 49 1.65 5.02 3.54
CA ASN A 49 0.91 5.70 4.61
C ASN A 49 1.85 6.03 5.79
N ARG A 50 2.14 7.31 5.99
CA ARG A 50 3.06 7.77 7.06
C ARG A 50 2.32 8.20 8.31
N VAL A 51 1.18 8.86 8.14
CA VAL A 51 0.30 9.29 9.23
C VAL A 51 -1.13 8.95 8.87
N VAL A 52 -1.86 8.37 9.81
CA VAL A 52 -3.30 8.12 9.73
C VAL A 52 -3.99 9.01 10.75
N VAL A 53 -4.98 9.76 10.29
CA VAL A 53 -5.74 10.71 11.10
C VAL A 53 -7.21 10.33 11.04
N ASN A 54 -7.89 10.31 12.19
CA ASN A 54 -9.32 10.03 12.24
C ASN A 54 -10.17 11.20 11.77
N GLN A 55 -11.48 10.96 11.64
CA GLN A 55 -12.46 11.98 11.25
C GLN A 55 -12.56 13.19 12.19
N ASN A 56 -12.05 13.09 13.43
CA ASN A 56 -12.02 14.18 14.40
C ASN A 56 -10.70 14.98 14.37
N GLY A 57 -9.75 14.62 13.49
CA GLY A 57 -8.45 15.29 13.37
C GLY A 57 -7.38 14.77 14.34
N THR A 58 -7.65 13.70 15.09
CA THR A 58 -6.66 13.07 15.97
C THR A 58 -5.79 12.09 15.19
N ILE A 59 -4.49 12.06 15.47
CA ILE A 59 -3.56 11.09 14.89
C ILE A 59 -3.80 9.71 15.53
N GLU A 60 -4.12 8.71 14.70
CA GLU A 60 -4.31 7.32 15.13
C GLU A 60 -3.03 6.49 14.99
N GLN A 61 -2.26 6.73 13.92
CA GLN A 61 -1.08 5.94 13.62
C GLN A 61 -0.02 6.79 12.95
N ILE A 62 1.22 6.65 13.41
CA ILE A 62 2.42 7.12 12.71
C ILE A 62 3.23 5.87 12.36
N THR A 63 3.71 5.80 11.11
CA THR A 63 4.53 4.68 10.66
C THR A 63 5.74 5.19 9.88
N HIS A 64 6.90 4.66 10.28
CA HIS A 64 8.15 4.88 9.60
C HIS A 64 8.68 3.57 9.01
N TYR A 65 9.14 3.65 7.77
CA TYR A 65 9.60 2.50 7.00
C TYR A 65 11.11 2.56 6.77
N TYR A 66 11.76 1.42 6.83
CA TYR A 66 13.02 1.22 6.13
C TYR A 66 12.80 1.29 4.61
N ALA A 67 13.88 1.43 3.84
CA ALA A 67 13.80 1.60 2.38
C ALA A 67 13.02 0.47 1.67
N TYR A 68 13.02 -0.74 2.22
CA TYR A 68 12.33 -1.90 1.65
C TYR A 68 10.94 -2.15 2.26
N GLY A 69 10.41 -1.21 3.04
CA GLY A 69 9.02 -1.26 3.53
C GLY A 69 8.82 -1.95 4.88
N LEU A 70 9.90 -2.38 5.54
CA LEU A 70 9.79 -2.94 6.89
C LEU A 70 9.49 -1.78 7.86
N PRO A 71 8.40 -1.83 8.64
CA PRO A 71 8.11 -0.80 9.61
C PRO A 71 9.07 -0.91 10.81
N PHE A 72 9.72 0.19 11.18
CA PHE A 72 10.63 0.20 12.34
C PHE A 72 9.98 0.80 13.60
N SER A 73 8.97 1.64 13.41
CA SER A 73 8.21 2.26 14.49
C SER A 73 6.77 2.42 14.01
N GLU A 74 5.85 1.85 14.78
CA GLU A 74 4.40 1.96 14.56
C GLU A 74 3.73 2.43 15.86
N GLY A 75 2.79 3.36 15.72
CA GLY A 75 1.95 3.81 16.84
C GLY A 75 1.17 2.67 17.50
N TYR A 76 0.93 2.81 18.81
CA TYR A 76 0.43 1.77 19.71
C TYR A 76 -1.11 1.80 19.86
N ASP A 77 -1.86 1.91 18.77
CA ASP A 77 -3.34 1.86 18.82
C ASP A 77 -3.88 0.51 18.34
N THR A 78 -4.99 0.10 18.96
CA THR A 78 -5.70 -1.18 18.80
C THR A 78 -6.45 -1.32 17.48
N SER A 79 -6.71 -0.21 16.77
CA SER A 79 -7.36 -0.18 15.46
C SER A 79 -6.36 0.23 14.37
N GLN A 80 -5.37 -0.63 14.12
CA GLN A 80 -4.32 -0.32 13.14
C GLN A 80 -4.88 -0.33 11.72
N GLN A 81 -4.44 0.64 10.93
CA GLN A 81 -4.67 0.65 9.50
C GLN A 81 -3.80 -0.44 8.84
N PRO A 82 -4.40 -1.48 8.21
CA PRO A 82 -3.62 -2.58 7.64
C PRO A 82 -2.88 -2.21 6.34
N TYR A 83 -3.32 -1.17 5.62
CA TYR A 83 -2.66 -0.72 4.39
C TYR A 83 -1.52 0.26 4.72
N LYS A 84 -0.31 -0.12 4.34
CA LYS A 84 0.93 0.50 4.83
C LYS A 84 1.85 0.88 3.66
N TYR A 85 2.84 0.05 3.34
CA TYR A 85 3.84 0.31 2.31
C TYR A 85 3.26 0.10 0.90
N ASN A 86 3.48 1.04 -0.02
CA ASN A 86 2.91 1.10 -1.37
C ASN A 86 1.38 0.93 -1.43
N GLY A 87 0.68 1.33 -0.37
CA GLY A 87 -0.75 1.10 -0.22
C GLY A 87 -1.12 -0.40 -0.22
N LYS A 88 -0.19 -1.29 0.14
CA LYS A 88 -0.41 -2.73 0.26
C LYS A 88 -0.78 -3.10 1.68
N GLU A 89 -1.61 -4.13 1.77
CA GLU A 89 -2.04 -4.69 3.03
C GLU A 89 -0.89 -5.46 3.66
N LEU A 90 -0.55 -5.14 4.91
CA LEU A 90 0.39 -5.93 5.70
C LEU A 90 -0.36 -7.03 6.42
N ASP A 91 -0.15 -8.26 5.99
CA ASP A 91 -0.63 -9.45 6.66
C ASP A 91 0.35 -9.86 7.75
N ARG A 92 -0.18 -9.93 8.98
CA ARG A 92 0.54 -10.35 10.19
C ARG A 92 0.08 -11.68 10.75
N MET A 93 -0.80 -12.37 10.02
CA MET A 93 -1.36 -13.63 10.46
C MET A 93 -0.24 -14.66 10.63
N HIS A 94 -0.32 -15.43 11.70
CA HIS A 94 0.69 -16.44 12.07
C HIS A 94 2.11 -15.90 12.30
N GLY A 95 2.26 -14.60 12.59
CA GLY A 95 3.58 -14.00 12.83
C GLY A 95 4.39 -13.77 11.56
N LEU A 96 3.73 -13.76 10.41
CA LEU A 96 4.30 -13.23 9.17
C LEU A 96 4.31 -11.70 9.22
N ASP A 97 5.07 -11.06 8.35
CA ASP A 97 5.01 -9.61 8.14
C ASP A 97 5.08 -9.36 6.62
N TRP A 98 4.09 -9.88 5.90
CA TRP A 98 4.11 -9.92 4.44
C TRP A 98 3.10 -8.96 3.83
N TYR A 99 3.52 -8.28 2.78
CA TYR A 99 2.63 -7.42 2.01
C TYR A 99 1.94 -8.21 0.90
N ASP A 100 0.62 -8.08 0.81
CA ASP A 100 -0.15 -8.61 -0.31
C ASP A 100 -0.08 -7.66 -1.51
N TYR A 101 0.68 -8.05 -2.54
CA TYR A 101 0.77 -7.34 -3.80
C TYR A 101 -0.23 -7.84 -4.85
N GLY A 102 -1.07 -8.82 -4.53
CA GLY A 102 -2.07 -9.44 -5.38
C GLY A 102 -1.55 -10.68 -6.09
N ALA A 103 -0.51 -10.55 -6.92
CA ALA A 103 0.06 -11.71 -7.61
C ALA A 103 1.12 -12.47 -6.79
N ARG A 104 1.75 -11.79 -5.81
CA ARG A 104 2.82 -12.33 -4.97
C ARG A 104 2.73 -11.73 -3.57
N PHE A 105 3.18 -12.47 -2.56
CA PHE A 105 3.46 -11.94 -1.22
C PHE A 105 4.90 -11.47 -1.14
N TYR A 106 5.08 -10.24 -0.64
CA TYR A 106 6.37 -9.58 -0.50
C TYR A 106 6.80 -9.55 0.97
N ASP A 107 8.03 -9.97 1.23
CA ASP A 107 8.65 -9.89 2.55
C ASP A 107 9.63 -8.72 2.61
N PRO A 108 9.31 -7.70 3.42
CA PRO A 108 10.12 -6.52 3.57
C PRO A 108 11.39 -6.74 4.41
N ALA A 109 11.44 -7.77 5.27
CA ALA A 109 12.63 -8.12 6.03
C ALA A 109 13.69 -8.77 5.14
N LEU A 110 13.26 -9.62 4.19
CA LEU A 110 14.13 -10.23 3.20
C LEU A 110 14.36 -9.35 1.96
N ALA A 111 13.52 -8.33 1.75
CA ALA A 111 13.49 -7.50 0.55
C ALA A 111 13.24 -8.30 -0.74
N ARG A 112 12.38 -9.34 -0.67
CA ARG A 112 12.12 -10.28 -1.78
C ARG A 112 10.66 -10.73 -1.81
N PHE A 113 10.22 -11.23 -2.96
CA PHE A 113 8.97 -11.98 -3.04
C PHE A 113 9.16 -13.42 -2.58
N HIS A 114 8.12 -14.04 -2.02
CA HIS A 114 8.16 -15.45 -1.59
C HIS A 114 7.87 -16.45 -2.71
N CYS A 115 7.31 -15.99 -3.82
CA CYS A 115 6.97 -16.82 -4.98
C CYS A 115 7.77 -16.39 -6.21
N LEU A 116 7.99 -17.34 -7.12
CA LEU A 116 8.60 -17.08 -8.43
C LEU A 116 7.75 -16.10 -9.23
N ASP A 117 8.38 -15.14 -9.89
CA ASP A 117 7.71 -14.28 -10.88
C ASP A 117 7.24 -15.10 -12.09
N ALA A 118 5.95 -15.01 -12.41
CA ALA A 118 5.40 -15.60 -13.63
C ALA A 118 6.00 -14.99 -14.92
N LEU A 119 6.60 -13.80 -14.82
CA LEU A 119 7.26 -13.09 -15.91
C LEU A 119 8.79 -13.15 -15.80
N ALA A 120 9.36 -14.05 -14.98
CA ALA A 120 10.81 -14.17 -14.77
C ALA A 120 11.60 -14.28 -16.08
N GLU A 121 11.07 -14.98 -17.08
CA GLU A 121 11.71 -15.13 -18.40
C GLU A 121 11.92 -13.80 -19.14
N LYS A 122 11.09 -12.78 -18.86
CA LYS A 122 11.23 -11.43 -19.44
C LYS A 122 12.33 -10.61 -18.77
N LEU A 123 12.85 -11.06 -17.63
CA LEU A 123 13.87 -10.39 -16.81
C LEU A 123 15.02 -11.35 -16.49
N PRO A 124 15.71 -11.92 -17.50
CA PRO A 124 16.70 -12.98 -17.28
C PRO A 124 17.93 -12.54 -16.47
N SER A 125 18.20 -11.24 -16.41
CA SER A 125 19.30 -10.67 -15.61
C SER A 125 18.95 -10.50 -14.13
N TRP A 126 17.72 -10.78 -13.72
CA TRP A 126 17.26 -10.64 -12.35
C TRP A 126 16.79 -11.98 -11.78
N THR A 127 16.95 -12.15 -10.47
CA THR A 127 16.38 -13.31 -9.78
C THR A 127 14.85 -13.27 -9.87
N PRO A 128 14.16 -14.43 -10.06
CA PRO A 128 12.70 -14.51 -10.06
C PRO A 128 12.01 -14.01 -8.79
N TYR A 129 12.77 -13.79 -7.71
CA TYR A 129 12.28 -13.30 -6.41
C TYR A 129 12.59 -11.81 -6.18
N ASN A 130 13.14 -11.12 -7.19
CA ASN A 130 13.57 -9.74 -7.07
C ASN A 130 12.40 -8.79 -6.79
N TYR A 131 12.61 -7.87 -5.84
CA TYR A 131 11.72 -6.74 -5.63
C TYR A 131 12.29 -5.49 -6.32
N VAL A 132 11.51 -4.91 -7.23
CA VAL A 132 11.69 -3.60 -7.88
C VAL A 132 13.12 -3.26 -8.33
N ARG A 133 13.85 -4.25 -8.85
CA ARG A 133 15.23 -4.11 -9.35
C ARG A 133 16.20 -3.58 -8.30
N ASN A 134 15.95 -3.92 -7.03
CA ASN A 134 16.73 -3.45 -5.88
C ASN A 134 16.78 -1.92 -5.75
N ASN A 135 15.77 -1.19 -6.26
CA ASN A 135 15.68 0.26 -6.11
C ASN A 135 14.29 0.70 -5.59
N PRO A 136 13.96 0.40 -4.33
CA PRO A 136 12.65 0.68 -3.75
C PRO A 136 12.39 2.17 -3.47
N ILE A 137 13.41 3.03 -3.60
CA ILE A 137 13.28 4.48 -3.39
C ILE A 137 12.60 5.15 -4.59
N LEU A 138 12.79 4.59 -5.79
CA LEU A 138 12.31 5.15 -7.05
C LEU A 138 11.29 4.26 -7.76
N ARG A 139 11.10 3.02 -7.31
CA ARG A 139 10.33 2.02 -8.03
C ARG A 139 9.38 1.29 -7.09
N ILE A 140 8.22 0.94 -7.62
CA ILE A 140 7.16 0.22 -6.92
C ILE A 140 6.67 -0.91 -7.82
N ASP A 141 6.13 -1.99 -7.27
CA ASP A 141 5.40 -3.01 -8.04
C ASP A 141 3.89 -2.86 -7.74
N PRO A 142 3.06 -2.32 -8.65
CA PRO A 142 1.67 -2.04 -8.32
C PRO A 142 0.80 -3.29 -8.14
N ASN A 143 1.18 -4.44 -8.70
CA ASN A 143 0.34 -5.63 -8.75
C ASN A 143 1.09 -6.94 -8.50
N GLY A 144 2.34 -6.85 -8.04
CA GLY A 144 3.19 -8.00 -7.80
C GLY A 144 3.57 -8.74 -9.08
N LYS A 145 3.61 -8.07 -10.24
CA LYS A 145 4.01 -8.68 -11.52
C LYS A 145 5.07 -7.88 -12.25
N TRP A 146 5.03 -6.56 -12.13
CA TRP A 146 5.91 -5.70 -12.89
C TRP A 146 6.14 -4.37 -12.20
N ASP A 147 7.40 -3.99 -12.13
CA ASP A 147 7.83 -2.77 -11.47
C ASP A 147 7.71 -1.54 -12.37
N VAL A 148 7.24 -0.44 -11.79
CA VAL A 148 7.11 0.88 -12.43
C VAL A 148 7.98 1.90 -11.71
N THR A 149 8.33 2.98 -12.40
CA THR A 149 9.13 4.06 -11.81
C THR A 149 8.20 5.16 -11.32
N VAL A 150 8.46 5.68 -10.13
CA VAL A 150 7.75 6.83 -9.57
C VAL A 150 8.65 8.06 -9.73
N HIS A 151 8.17 9.03 -10.49
CA HIS A 151 8.86 10.28 -10.76
C HIS A 151 8.06 11.45 -10.21
N VAL A 152 8.69 12.33 -9.43
CA VAL A 152 8.07 13.61 -9.07
C VAL A 152 8.42 14.62 -10.17
N TYR A 153 7.46 14.89 -11.08
CA TYR A 153 7.63 15.88 -12.14
C TYR A 153 7.06 17.22 -11.72
N ASN A 154 7.90 18.26 -11.74
CA ASN A 154 7.46 19.65 -11.66
C ASN A 154 7.09 20.19 -13.05
N ASN A 155 6.21 19.49 -13.78
CA ASN A 155 5.72 20.00 -15.06
C ASN A 155 4.51 20.92 -14.85
N ARG A 156 4.77 22.15 -14.39
CA ARG A 156 3.72 23.17 -14.17
C ARG A 156 2.91 23.48 -15.42
N LYS A 157 3.46 23.27 -16.62
CA LYS A 157 2.73 23.50 -17.88
C LYS A 157 1.67 22.44 -18.15
N LYS A 158 1.90 21.19 -17.73
CA LYS A 158 0.98 20.07 -17.96
C LYS A 158 -0.02 19.88 -16.82
N HIS A 159 0.44 20.01 -15.56
CA HIS A 159 -0.38 19.68 -14.39
C HIS A 159 -0.69 20.89 -13.49
N GLY A 160 -0.11 22.07 -13.73
CA GLY A 160 -0.32 23.28 -12.90
C GLY A 160 0.40 23.26 -11.53
N TYR A 161 0.71 22.07 -11.00
CA TYR A 161 1.43 21.83 -9.75
C TYR A 161 2.42 20.64 -9.90
N GLY A 162 3.22 20.36 -8.86
CA GLY A 162 4.11 19.19 -8.84
C GLY A 162 3.31 17.92 -8.60
N VAL A 163 3.45 16.92 -9.47
CA VAL A 163 2.70 15.65 -9.40
C VAL A 163 3.68 14.48 -9.37
N ALA A 164 3.38 13.48 -8.56
CA ALA A 164 4.03 12.18 -8.66
C ALA A 164 3.39 11.42 -9.84
N ILE A 165 4.17 11.22 -10.89
CA ILE A 165 3.78 10.51 -12.10
C ILE A 165 4.38 9.11 -12.04
N VAL A 166 3.56 8.11 -12.30
CA VAL A 166 4.02 6.72 -12.40
C VAL A 166 4.19 6.38 -13.87
N THR A 167 5.38 5.92 -14.26
CA THR A 167 5.66 5.55 -15.64
C THR A 167 6.00 4.07 -15.78
N ASP A 168 5.52 3.47 -16.87
CA ASP A 168 5.90 2.13 -17.29
C ASP A 168 7.36 2.07 -17.81
N ARG A 169 7.80 0.90 -18.28
CA ARG A 169 9.14 0.70 -18.85
C ARG A 169 9.37 1.51 -20.14
N SER A 170 8.31 1.77 -20.90
CA SER A 170 8.34 2.52 -22.16
C SER A 170 8.31 4.03 -21.91
N GLY A 171 8.17 4.47 -20.66
CA GLY A 171 8.06 5.87 -20.27
C GLY A 171 6.64 6.42 -20.37
N ASN A 172 5.64 5.56 -20.60
CA ASN A 172 4.23 6.01 -20.65
C ASN A 172 3.71 6.22 -19.23
N GLU A 173 2.96 7.31 -19.03
CA GLU A 173 2.24 7.58 -17.79
C GLU A 173 1.12 6.56 -17.62
N VAL A 174 1.12 5.88 -16.47
CA VAL A 174 0.11 4.88 -16.12
C VAL A 174 -0.79 5.35 -14.98
N TYR A 175 -0.33 6.32 -14.18
CA TYR A 175 -1.07 6.97 -13.09
C TYR A 175 -0.57 8.40 -12.86
#